data_AF-A0A7J4EE15-F1
#
_entry.id   AF-A0A7J4EE15-F1
#
_cell.length_a   1.000
_cell.length_b   1.000
_cell.length_c   1.000
_cell.angle_alpha   90.00
_cell.angle_beta   90.00
_cell.angle_gamma   90.00
#
_symmetry.space_group_name_H-M   'P 1'
#
loop_
_entity.id
_entity.type
_entity.pdbx_description
1 polymer ?
#
loop_
_entity_poly.entity_id
_entity_poly.type
_entity_poly.pdbx_seq_one_letter_code
_entity_poly.pdbx_strand_id
1 'polypeptide(L)'
;MDNHFQILLMPSLFEYENFEAWLPGSVWNDAFGPLPVIVEEYEGFKGRKQYAAEEGGGYYAARLAVVEALHKMRRQAGVVVFREIHPRYFIPLGVWVVR
;
A
#
# COMPACT_ATOMS: atom_id res chain seq x y z
N MET A 1 13.34 8.21 7.88
CA MET A 1 11.98 8.33 7.33
C MET A 1 11.97 7.53 6.03
N ASP A 2 12.21 6.23 6.11
CA ASP A 2 12.48 5.39 4.95
C ASP A 2 11.25 4.52 4.63
N ASN A 3 10.15 5.20 4.28
CA ASN A 3 9.03 4.56 3.59
C ASN A 3 9.08 5.00 2.14
N HIS A 4 9.28 4.05 1.22
CA HIS A 4 9.24 4.33 -0.20
C HIS A 4 7.88 3.90 -0.74
N PHE A 5 7.17 4.83 -1.37
CA PHE A 5 5.94 4.54 -2.09
C PHE A 5 6.20 4.66 -3.60
N GLN A 6 5.88 3.60 -4.34
CA GLN A 6 5.85 3.63 -5.79
C GLN A 6 4.43 3.31 -6.24
N ILE A 7 3.85 4.16 -7.08
CA ILE A 7 2.48 3.99 -7.57
C ILE A 7 2.53 3.84 -9.08
N LEU A 8 2.14 2.66 -9.56
CA LEU A 8 2.02 2.35 -10.97
C LEU A 8 0.57 2.54 -11.42
N LEU A 9 0.36 3.38 -12.43
CA LEU A 9 -0.94 3.59 -13.07
C LEU A 9 -0.96 2.92 -14.44
N MET A 10 -1.88 1.97 -14.63
CA MET A 10 -2.02 1.21 -15.86
C MET A 10 -3.34 1.55 -16.57
N PRO A 11 -3.37 1.57 -17.91
CA PRO A 11 -4.59 1.83 -18.66
C PRO A 11 -5.54 0.63 -18.59
N SER A 12 -6.36 0.57 -17.55
CA SER A 12 -7.37 -0.48 -17.33
C SER A 12 -8.60 0.05 -16.59
N LEU A 13 -9.54 -0.85 -16.28
CA LEU A 13 -10.62 -0.55 -15.35
C LEU A 13 -10.05 -0.22 -13.96
N PHE A 14 -10.80 0.53 -13.14
CA PHE A 14 -10.32 0.81 -11.79
C PHE A 14 -10.19 -0.50 -11.01
N GLU A 15 -8.96 -0.83 -10.68
CA GLU A 15 -8.53 -1.99 -9.90
C GLU A 15 -7.43 -1.46 -8.99
N TYR A 16 -7.35 -1.95 -7.76
CA TYR A 16 -6.40 -1.43 -6.80
C TYR A 16 -5.71 -2.59 -6.11
N GLU A 17 -4.40 -2.56 -6.11
CA GLU A 17 -3.54 -3.57 -5.51
C GLU A 17 -2.49 -2.85 -4.68
N ASN A 18 -2.25 -3.34 -3.47
CA ASN A 18 -1.25 -2.79 -2.58
C ASN A 18 -0.32 -3.90 -2.12
N PHE A 19 0.96 -3.60 -2.12
CA PHE A 19 2.03 -4.47 -1.68
C PHE A 19 2.78 -3.76 -0.55
N GLU A 20 2.82 -4.38 0.62
CA GLU A 20 3.58 -3.91 1.77
C GLU A 20 4.77 -4.84 2.03
N ALA A 21 5.96 -4.36 1.67
CA ALA A 21 7.23 -5.06 1.87
C ALA A 21 7.92 -4.57 3.15
N TRP A 22 7.99 -5.46 4.14
CA TRP A 22 8.66 -5.27 5.43
C TRP A 22 10.09 -5.79 5.37
N LEU A 23 11.07 -4.90 5.29
CA LEU A 23 12.48 -5.31 5.23
C LEU A 23 12.99 -5.87 6.58
N PRO A 24 14.07 -6.68 6.56
CA PRO A 24 14.67 -7.26 7.77
C PRO A 24 15.06 -6.20 8.81
N GLY A 25 14.69 -6.43 10.08
CA GLY A 25 14.91 -5.50 11.19
C GLY A 25 13.83 -4.40 11.36
N SER A 26 12.72 -4.50 10.63
CA SER A 26 11.54 -3.64 10.84
C SER A 26 10.64 -4.24 11.94
N VAL A 27 9.80 -3.41 12.58
CA VAL A 27 9.00 -3.78 13.76
C VAL A 27 8.14 -5.05 13.56
N TRP A 28 7.74 -5.34 12.32
CA TRP A 28 6.96 -6.54 11.96
C TRP A 28 7.81 -7.70 11.40
N ASN A 29 9.10 -7.47 11.14
CA ASN A 29 10.05 -8.48 10.67
C ASN A 29 11.14 -8.85 11.70
N ASP A 30 11.15 -8.26 12.90
CA ASP A 30 12.02 -8.72 14.00
C ASP A 30 11.74 -10.19 14.41
N ALA A 31 10.62 -10.78 13.95
CA ALA A 31 10.22 -12.15 14.22
C ALA A 31 10.51 -13.18 13.09
N PHE A 32 10.78 -12.76 11.84
CA PHE A 32 10.69 -13.66 10.66
C PHE A 32 12.01 -13.94 9.91
N GLY A 33 13.16 -13.43 10.40
CA GLY A 33 14.49 -13.79 9.87
C GLY A 33 15.06 -12.82 8.83
N PRO A 34 16.06 -13.22 8.02
CA PRO A 34 16.81 -12.31 7.15
C PRO A 34 16.08 -11.93 5.85
N LEU A 35 14.84 -12.39 5.65
CA LEU A 35 14.08 -12.19 4.42
C LEU A 35 13.00 -11.13 4.61
N PRO A 36 12.72 -10.29 3.60
CA PRO A 36 11.61 -9.36 3.65
C PRO A 36 10.28 -10.10 3.65
N VAL A 37 9.33 -9.66 4.48
CA VAL A 37 7.95 -10.17 4.46
C VAL A 37 7.15 -9.28 3.51
N ILE A 38 6.52 -9.87 2.51
CA ILE A 38 5.67 -9.17 1.54
C ILE A 38 4.23 -9.55 1.83
N VAL A 39 3.41 -8.55 2.11
CA VAL A 39 1.96 -8.65 2.25
C VAL A 39 1.35 -8.03 1.00
N GLU A 40 0.32 -8.67 0.46
CA GLU A 40 -0.41 -8.20 -0.73
C GLU A 40 -1.90 -8.18 -0.42
N GLU A 41 -2.55 -7.04 -0.69
CA GLU A 41 -4.00 -6.95 -0.71
C GLU A 41 -4.51 -6.27 -1.99
N TYR A 42 -5.48 -6.91 -2.65
CA TYR A 42 -6.03 -6.40 -3.91
C TYR A 42 -7.57 -6.29 -3.91
N GLU A 43 -8.07 -5.44 -4.80
CA GLU A 43 -9.48 -5.32 -5.19
C GLU A 43 -9.59 -5.17 -6.72
N GLY A 44 -10.42 -6.03 -7.31
CA GLY A 44 -10.78 -5.89 -8.72
C GLY A 44 -11.83 -4.80 -8.96
N PHE A 45 -12.27 -4.67 -10.21
CA PHE A 45 -13.24 -3.65 -10.63
C PHE A 45 -14.57 -3.67 -9.87
N LYS A 46 -14.99 -4.84 -9.39
CA LYS A 46 -16.22 -4.99 -8.58
C LYS A 46 -16.04 -4.54 -7.12
N GLY A 47 -14.86 -4.06 -6.77
CA GLY A 47 -14.46 -3.71 -5.42
C GLY A 47 -14.29 -4.94 -4.52
N ARG A 48 -13.91 -4.67 -3.27
CA ARG A 48 -13.74 -5.68 -2.23
C ARG A 48 -14.97 -5.74 -1.34
N LYS A 49 -15.39 -6.96 -0.97
CA LYS A 49 -16.50 -7.20 -0.01
C LYS A 49 -16.04 -7.49 1.41
N GLN A 50 -14.78 -7.87 1.56
CA GLN A 50 -14.16 -8.23 2.83
C GLN A 50 -13.19 -7.13 3.24
N TYR A 51 -13.01 -6.92 4.54
CA TYR A 51 -12.05 -5.95 5.05
C TYR A 51 -10.61 -6.35 4.64
N ALA A 52 -9.77 -5.36 4.35
CA ALA A 52 -8.35 -5.52 4.14
C ALA A 52 -7.68 -5.80 5.50
N ALA A 53 -7.59 -7.07 5.88
CA ALA A 53 -7.22 -7.46 7.25
C ALA A 53 -5.70 -7.47 7.48
N GLU A 54 -4.90 -7.61 6.42
CA GLU A 54 -3.45 -7.74 6.52
C GLU A 54 -2.77 -6.37 6.52
N GLU A 55 -3.27 -5.42 5.72
CA GLU A 55 -2.73 -4.05 5.66
C GLU A 55 -3.59 -3.02 6.42
N GLY A 56 -4.88 -3.32 6.63
CA GLY A 56 -5.77 -2.51 7.44
C GLY A 56 -5.84 -1.05 6.99
N GLY A 57 -5.47 -0.15 7.90
CA GLY A 57 -5.58 1.29 7.68
C GLY A 57 -4.66 1.85 6.59
N GLY A 58 -3.52 1.20 6.31
CA GLY A 58 -2.59 1.62 5.25
C GLY A 58 -3.20 1.50 3.86
N TYR A 59 -3.87 0.37 3.61
CA TYR A 59 -4.60 0.07 2.38
C TYR A 59 -5.64 1.15 2.04
N TYR A 60 -6.53 1.46 2.99
CA TYR A 60 -7.62 2.41 2.73
C TYR A 60 -7.12 3.85 2.56
N ALA A 61 -6.03 4.22 3.24
CA ALA A 61 -5.42 5.54 3.10
C ALA A 61 -4.81 5.72 1.70
N ALA A 62 -4.03 4.73 1.23
CA ALA A 62 -3.42 4.72 -0.09
C ALA A 62 -4.48 4.70 -1.19
N ARG A 63 -5.49 3.85 -1.04
CA ARG A 63 -6.65 3.80 -1.94
C ARG A 63 -7.36 5.15 -2.06
N LEU A 64 -7.60 5.84 -0.94
CA LEU A 64 -8.24 7.15 -0.94
C LEU A 64 -7.40 8.19 -1.70
N ALA A 65 -6.11 8.29 -1.39
CA ALA A 65 -5.20 9.23 -2.05
C ALA A 65 -5.12 8.99 -3.57
N VAL A 66 -5.05 7.71 -3.97
CA VAL A 66 -5.06 7.31 -5.39
C VAL A 66 -6.35 7.72 -6.09
N VAL A 67 -7.51 7.44 -5.49
CA VAL A 67 -8.81 7.78 -6.09
C VAL A 67 -8.98 9.29 -6.19
N GLU A 68 -8.55 10.06 -5.19
CA GLU A 68 -8.56 11.52 -5.24
C GLU A 68 -7.67 12.06 -6.37
N ALA A 69 -6.48 11.48 -6.57
CA ALA A 69 -5.58 11.85 -7.67
C ALA A 69 -6.21 11.56 -9.04
N LEU A 70 -6.74 10.34 -9.23
CA LEU A 70 -7.42 9.94 -10.47
C LEU A 70 -8.65 10.82 -10.76
N HIS A 71 -9.42 11.17 -9.73
CA HIS A 71 -10.55 12.08 -9.85
C HIS A 71 -10.12 13.49 -10.32
N LYS A 72 -9.06 14.05 -9.71
CA LYS A 72 -8.49 15.35 -10.13
C LYS A 72 -7.97 15.31 -11.57
N MET A 73 -7.37 14.20 -11.98
CA MET A 73 -6.89 13.99 -13.35
C MET A 73 -8.03 13.72 -14.35
N ARG A 74 -9.25 13.42 -13.88
CA ARG A 74 -10.39 12.94 -14.68
C ARG A 74 -10.04 11.72 -15.52
N ARG A 75 -9.28 10.78 -14.93
CA ARG A 75 -8.85 9.55 -15.58
C ARG A 75 -9.25 8.33 -14.75
N GLN A 76 -9.36 7.20 -15.43
CA GLN A 76 -9.50 5.89 -14.81
C GLN A 76 -8.26 5.06 -15.15
N ALA A 77 -7.77 4.31 -14.17
CA ALA A 77 -6.61 3.44 -14.30
C ALA A 77 -6.69 2.32 -13.27
N GLY A 78 -6.08 1.18 -13.57
CA GLY A 78 -5.69 0.20 -12.56
C GLY A 78 -4.45 0.72 -11.83
N VAL A 79 -4.41 0.51 -10.52
CA VAL A 79 -3.39 1.06 -9.65
C VAL A 79 -2.72 -0.05 -8.86
N VAL A 80 -1.39 -0.07 -8.91
CA VAL A 80 -0.58 -0.91 -8.03
C VAL A 80 0.28 0.00 -7.17
N VAL A 81 0.14 -0.14 -5.85
CA VAL A 81 0.91 0.60 -4.85
C VAL A 81 1.93 -0.35 -4.25
N PHE A 82 3.20 0.06 -4.28
CA PHE A 82 4.28 -0.62 -3.60
C PHE A 82 4.74 0.23 -2.44
N ARG A 83 4.72 -0.34 -1.24
CA ARG A 83 5.16 0.29 -0.01
C ARG A 83 6.30 -0.51 0.58
N GLU A 84 7.50 0.07 0.56
CA GLU A 84 8.70 -0.52 1.19
C GLU A 84 8.95 0.14 2.54
N ILE A 85 9.02 -0.66 3.60
CA ILE A 85 9.25 -0.18 4.97
C ILE A 85 10.62 -0.65 5.43
N HIS A 86 11.56 0.30 5.53
CA HIS A 86 12.91 0.00 5.98
C HIS A 86 13.03 -0.03 7.53
N PRO A 87 13.98 -0.80 8.08
CA PRO A 87 14.21 -0.97 9.52
C PRO A 87 14.51 0.32 10.30
N ARG A 88 14.89 1.39 9.61
CA ARG A 88 15.14 2.71 10.22
C ARG A 88 13.84 3.48 10.53
N TYR A 89 12.68 2.88 10.26
CA TYR A 89 11.37 3.44 10.52
C TYR A 89 10.91 3.13 11.96
N PHE A 90 11.34 3.98 12.91
CA PHE A 90 11.16 3.77 14.35
C PHE A 90 9.80 4.27 14.90
N ILE A 91 8.97 4.93 14.07
CA ILE A 91 7.70 5.53 14.52
C ILE A 91 6.60 5.12 13.55
N PRO A 92 5.60 4.30 13.95
CA PRO A 92 4.44 4.02 13.12
C PRO A 92 3.58 5.28 13.06
N LEU A 93 3.88 6.19 12.12
CA LEU A 93 3.12 7.42 11.87
C LEU A 93 1.69 7.15 11.32
N GLY A 94 1.28 5.89 11.27
CA GLY A 94 -0.08 5.46 10.94
C GLY A 94 -0.59 5.96 9.58
N VAL A 95 -1.90 6.13 9.52
CA VAL A 95 -2.69 6.58 8.35
C VAL A 95 -2.27 7.98 7.84
N TRP A 96 -1.50 8.74 8.62
CA TRP A 96 -1.16 10.13 8.34
C TRP A 96 -0.06 10.34 7.28
N VAL A 97 0.67 9.29 6.92
CA VAL A 97 1.76 9.38 5.92
C VAL A 97 1.26 9.22 4.48
N VAL A 98 0.04 8.74 4.30
CA VAL A 98 -0.50 8.47 2.97
C VAL A 98 -1.38 9.64 2.52
N ARG A 99 -0.79 10.58 1.80
CA ARG A 99 -1.44 11.72 1.14
C ARG A 99 -0.87 11.93 -0.25
#